data_AF-A0A948WNP8-F1
#
_entry.id   AF-A0A948WNP8-F1
#
_cell.length_a   1.000
_cell.length_b   1.000
_cell.length_c   1.000
_cell.angle_alpha   90.00
_cell.angle_beta   90.00
_cell.angle_gamma   90.00
#
_symmetry.space_group_name_H-M   'P 1'
#
loop_
_entity.id
_entity.type
_entity.pdbx_description
1 polymer ?
#
loop_
_entity_poly.entity_id
_entity_poly.type
_entity_poly.pdbx_seq_one_letter_code
_entity_poly.pdbx_strand_id
1 'polypeptide(L)' 'EQLWVLVDYGDVVVHVFAEETRRYYEIERLYKDVPKVDWRQ' A
#
# COMPACT_ATOMS: atom_id res chain seq x y z
N GLU A 1 15.88 -11.28 2.42
CA GLU A 1 14.88 -10.56 3.24
C GLU A 1 13.76 -10.10 2.33
N GLN A 2 12.49 -10.17 2.77
CA GLN A 2 11.36 -9.69 1.96
C GLN A 2 11.08 -8.23 2.28
N LEU A 3 11.26 -7.36 1.29
CA LEU A 3 11.17 -5.90 1.43
C LEU A 3 9.82 -5.32 0.98
N TRP A 4 8.99 -6.15 0.35
CA TRP A 4 7.62 -5.87 -0.08
C TRP A 4 6.85 -7.20 -0.16
N VAL A 5 5.72 -7.28 0.54
CA VAL A 5 4.75 -8.36 0.45
C VAL A 5 3.43 -7.81 -0.11
N LEU A 6 2.85 -8.53 -1.07
CA LEU A 6 1.53 -8.24 -1.64
C LEU A 6 0.56 -9.34 -1.22
N VAL A 7 -0.62 -8.93 -0.76
CA VAL A 7 -1.73 -9.83 -0.40
C VAL A 7 -2.96 -9.43 -1.19
N ASP A 8 -3.55 -10.38 -1.91
CA ASP A 8 -4.71 -10.17 -2.77
C ASP A 8 -5.93 -10.92 -2.21
N TYR A 9 -7.03 -10.20 -1.96
CA TYR A 9 -8.31 -10.72 -1.49
C TYR A 9 -9.43 -10.60 -2.54
N GLY A 10 -9.11 -10.28 -3.79
CA GLY A 10 -10.07 -10.04 -4.87
C GLY A 10 -10.63 -8.62 -4.85
N ASP A 11 -11.30 -8.23 -3.76
CA ASP A 11 -11.89 -6.89 -3.63
C ASP A 11 -10.90 -5.85 -3.09
N VAL A 12 -9.87 -6.30 -2.36
CA VAL A 12 -8.86 -5.45 -1.72
C VAL A 12 -7.47 -6.05 -1.90
N VAL A 13 -6.49 -5.20 -2.24
CA VAL A 13 -5.07 -5.57 -2.30
C VAL A 13 -4.29 -4.81 -1.23
N VAL A 14 -3.56 -5.55 -0.39
CA VAL A 14 -2.75 -4.99 0.70
C VAL A 14 -1.27 -5.05 0.34
N HIS A 15 -0.59 -3.91 0.50
CA HIS A 15 0.84 -3.79 0.28
C HIS A 15 1.55 -3.57 1.61
N VAL A 16 2.41 -4.51 2.00
CA VAL A 16 3.25 -4.40 3.21
C VAL A 16 4.68 -4.14 2.78
N PHE A 17 5.20 -2.97 3.14
CA PHE A 17 6.54 -2.52 2.73
C PHE A 17 7.49 -2.42 3.92
N ALA A 18 8.77 -2.73 3.68
CA ALA A 18 9.86 -2.17 4.47
C ALA A 18 9.95 -0.65 4.23
N GLU A 19 10.42 0.09 5.22
CA GLU A 19 10.35 1.56 5.21
C GLU A 19 11.12 2.18 4.04
N GLU A 20 12.33 1.70 3.76
CA GLU A 20 13.19 2.17 2.67
C GLU A 20 12.52 1.94 1.31
N THR A 21 11.92 0.76 1.13
CA THR A 21 11.20 0.37 -0.09
C THR A 21 9.98 1.26 -0.33
N ARG A 22 9.23 1.57 0.73
CA ARG A 22 8.07 2.46 0.66
C ARG A 22 8.47 3.85 0.17
N ARG A 23 9.55 4.41 0.71
CA ARG A 23 10.08 5.72 0.30
C ARG A 23 10.68 5.72 -1.11
N TYR A 24 11.22 4.60 -1.58
CA TYR A 24 11.78 4.52 -2.93
C TYR A 24 10.68 4.48 -4.01
N TYR A 25 9.65 3.66 -3.81
CA TYR A 25 8.60 3.48 -4.83
C TYR A 25 7.48 4.53 -4.73
N GLU A 26 7.14 4.98 -3.52
CA GLU A 26 6.07 5.96 -3.24
C GLU A 26 4.78 5.67 -4.01
N ILE A 27 4.33 4.41 -4.07
CA ILE A 27 3.17 4.03 -4.88
C ILE A 27 1.89 4.73 -4.46
N GLU A 28 1.81 5.24 -3.23
CA GLU A 28 0.69 6.05 -2.73
C GLU A 28 0.46 7.31 -3.57
N ARG A 29 1.50 7.80 -4.28
CA ARG A 29 1.37 8.94 -5.18
C ARG A 29 0.42 8.66 -6.35
N LEU A 30 0.26 7.41 -6.74
CA LEU A 30 -0.63 6.97 -7.81
C LEU A 30 -2.11 7.10 -7.42
N TYR A 31 -2.40 7.09 -6.11
CA TYR A 31 -3.75 7.10 -5.56
C TYR A 31 -4.10 8.45 -4.91
N LYS A 32 -3.33 9.51 -5.18
CA LYS A 32 -3.52 10.83 -4.54
C LYS A 32 -4.91 11.42 -4.75
N ASP A 33 -5.54 11.13 -5.87
CA ASP A 33 -6.85 11.66 -6.23
C ASP A 33 -8.01 10.77 -5.76
N VAL A 34 -7.70 9.64 -5.10
CA VAL A 34 -8.70 8.70 -4.59
C VAL A 34 -9.08 9.08 -3.14
N PRO A 35 -10.37 9.16 -2.80
CA PRO A 35 -10.81 9.42 -1.43
C PRO A 35 -10.23 8.40 -0.45
N LYS A 36 -9.72 8.89 0.69
CA LYS A 36 -9.25 8.01 1.77
C LYS A 36 -10.44 7.44 2.51
N VAL A 37 -10.44 6.12 2.67
CA VAL A 37 -11.40 5.40 3.52
C VAL A 37 -10.86 5.37 4.94
N ASP A 38 -11.67 5.80 5.91
CA ASP A 38 -11.38 5.56 7.33
C ASP A 38 -11.70 4.09 7.66
N TRP A 39 -10.69 3.34 8.10
CA TRP A 39 -10.80 1.91 8.34
C TRP A 39 -11.00 1.54 9.81
N ARG A 40 -10.97 2.52 10.73
CA ARG A 40 -11.03 2.27 12.19
C ARG A 40 -12.45 2.35 12.78
N GLN A 41 -13.48 2.09 11.98
CA GLN A 41 -14.86 2.07 12.47
C GLN A 41 -15.14 0.87 13.36
#